data_AF-A0A388PGY3-F1
#
_entry.id   AF-A0A388PGY3-F1
#
_cell.length_a   1.000
_cell.length_b   1.000
_cell.length_c   1.000
_cell.angle_alpha   90.00
_cell.angle_beta   90.00
_cell.angle_gamma   90.00
#
_symmetry.space_group_name_H-M   'P 1'
#
loop_
_entity.id
_entity.type
_entity.pdbx_description
1 polymer ?
#
loop_
_entity_poly.entity_id
_entity_poly.type
_entity_poly.pdbx_seq_one_letter_code
_entity_poly.pdbx_strand_id
1 'polypeptide(L)' 'MYENITGENAYRQPMRIFPAVHYTMGGLWVDYNLQSNVPGLFVGGEANFSDHGANRLGASALMQA' A
#
# COMPACT_ATOMS: atom_id res chain seq x y z
N MET A 1 -7.02 -17.97 -10.60
CA MET A 1 -7.46 -16.95 -9.61
C MET A 1 -8.72 -16.24 -10.09
N TYR A 2 -8.70 -15.50 -11.22
CA TYR A 2 -9.90 -14.85 -11.76
C TYR A 2 -11.06 -15.83 -11.96
N GLU A 3 -10.85 -16.91 -12.71
CA GLU A 3 -11.87 -17.96 -12.94
C GLU A 3 -12.40 -18.57 -11.63
N ASN A 4 -11.56 -18.74 -10.61
CA ASN A 4 -11.99 -19.26 -9.30
C ASN A 4 -12.85 -18.27 -8.50
N ILE A 5 -12.72 -16.97 -8.76
CA ILE A 5 -13.45 -15.91 -8.03
C ILE A 5 -14.71 -15.51 -8.79
N THR A 6 -14.68 -15.53 -10.12
CA THR A 6 -15.75 -14.99 -10.98
C THR A 6 -16.49 -16.05 -11.79
N GLY A 7 -15.97 -17.27 -11.90
CA GLY A 7 -16.53 -18.33 -12.75
C GLY A 7 -16.25 -18.15 -14.25
N GLU A 8 -15.39 -17.21 -14.62
CA GLU A 8 -15.16 -16.81 -16.01
C GLU A 8 -13.72 -17.06 -16.47
N ASN A 9 -13.56 -17.66 -17.65
CA ASN A 9 -12.25 -17.84 -18.25
C ASN A 9 -11.77 -16.57 -18.97
N ALA A 10 -10.71 -15.94 -18.44
CA ALA A 10 -10.12 -14.70 -18.95
C ALA A 10 -9.50 -14.81 -20.36
N TYR A 11 -9.21 -16.01 -20.86
CA TYR A 11 -8.76 -16.24 -22.24
C TYR A 11 -9.93 -16.25 -23.25
N ARG A 12 -11.17 -16.44 -22.77
CA ARG A 12 -12.38 -16.48 -23.60
C ARG A 12 -13.16 -15.18 -23.55
N GLN A 13 -13.15 -14.49 -22.41
CA GLN A 13 -13.81 -13.20 -22.24
C GLN A 13 -12.89 -12.23 -21.50
N PRO A 14 -12.86 -10.94 -21.88
CA PRO A 14 -12.04 -9.95 -21.18
C PRO A 14 -12.37 -9.85 -19.70
N MET A 15 -11.34 -9.67 -18.87
CA MET A 15 -11.52 -9.44 -17.44
C MET A 15 -12.22 -8.11 -17.19
N ARG A 16 -13.19 -8.10 -16.27
CA ARG A 16 -13.78 -6.87 -15.75
C ARG A 16 -12.80 -6.19 -14.79
N ILE A 17 -12.45 -4.93 -15.05
CA ILE A 17 -11.53 -4.15 -14.23
C ILE A 17 -12.14 -2.79 -13.87
N PHE A 18 -11.77 -2.28 -12.71
CA PHE A 18 -12.06 -0.91 -12.29
C PHE A 18 -10.96 -0.44 -11.32
N PRO A 19 -10.71 0.88 -11.21
CA PRO A 19 -9.77 1.40 -10.21
C PRO A 19 -10.26 1.11 -8.79
N ALA A 20 -9.40 0.51 -7.97
CA ALA A 20 -9.67 0.25 -6.56
C ALA A 20 -8.60 0.92 -5.68
N VAL A 21 -8.98 1.26 -4.44
CA VAL A 21 -8.02 1.75 -3.44
C VAL A 21 -7.02 0.63 -3.16
N HIS A 22 -5.72 0.96 -3.20
CA HIS A 22 -4.66 -0.04 -3.14
C HIS A 22 -3.62 0.23 -2.05
N TYR A 23 -3.29 1.49 -1.79
CA TYR A 23 -2.21 1.86 -0.88
C TYR A 23 -2.51 3.19 -0.20
N THR A 24 -2.13 3.32 1.06
CA THR A 24 -2.28 4.55 1.85
C THR A 24 -0.93 5.24 2.00
N MET A 25 -0.78 6.43 1.41
CA MET A 25 0.44 7.23 1.57
C MET A 25 0.52 7.93 2.94
N GLY A 26 -0.62 8.17 3.57
CA GLY A 26 -0.68 8.71 4.92
C GLY A 26 -0.34 7.66 5.98
N GLY A 27 -0.29 8.10 7.23
CA GLY A 27 0.03 7.22 8.35
C GLY A 27 0.30 8.04 9.61
N LEU A 28 0.91 7.42 10.60
CA LEU A 28 1.40 8.11 11.78
C LEU A 28 2.63 8.96 11.43
N TRP A 29 2.78 10.09 12.14
CA TRP A 29 4.00 10.89 12.10
C TRP A 29 5.11 10.18 12.92
N VAL A 30 6.34 10.12 12.41
CA VAL A 30 7.46 9.27 12.80
C VAL A 30 8.91 9.84 12.62
N ASP A 31 9.30 11.07 12.94
CA ASP A 31 10.69 11.58 12.80
C ASP A 31 11.63 10.97 11.67
N TYR A 32 12.95 10.91 11.85
CA TYR A 32 13.86 10.22 10.90
C TYR A 32 14.35 8.86 11.43
N ASN A 33 14.09 8.56 12.70
CA ASN A 33 14.39 7.30 13.37
C ASN A 33 13.14 6.41 13.48
N LEU A 34 12.07 6.76 12.77
CA LEU A 34 10.76 6.10 12.78
C LEU A 34 10.04 6.19 14.13
N GLN A 35 10.39 7.16 14.98
CA GLN A 35 9.78 7.35 16.29
C GLN A 35 8.61 8.34 16.20
N SER A 36 7.45 7.94 16.73
CA SER A 36 6.28 8.81 16.82
C SER A 36 6.44 9.93 17.86
N ASN A 37 5.43 10.81 17.95
CA ASN A 37 5.37 11.81 19.01
C ASN A 37 5.09 11.22 20.41
N VAL A 38 4.84 9.92 20.52
CA VAL A 38 4.76 9.19 21.79
C VAL A 38 6.13 8.57 22.08
N PRO A 39 6.80 8.95 23.19
CA PRO A 39 8.11 8.42 23.54
C PRO A 39 8.13 6.89 23.61
N GLY A 40 9.05 6.26 22.89
CA GLY A 40 9.20 4.80 22.84
C GLY A 40 8.28 4.06 21.87
N LEU A 41 7.38 4.75 21.17
CA LEU A 41 6.53 4.14 20.13
C LEU A 41 7.12 4.40 18.74
N PHE A 42 7.51 3.32 18.06
CA PHE A 42 8.03 3.32 16.70
C PHE A 42 7.01 2.77 15.71
N VAL A 43 7.01 3.30 14.48
CA VAL A 43 6.05 2.90 13.43
C VAL A 43 6.78 2.77 12.10
N GLY A 44 6.70 1.58 11.49
CA GLY A 44 7.31 1.25 10.20
C GLY A 44 6.28 0.80 9.16
N GLY A 45 6.74 0.59 7.92
CA GLY A 45 5.89 0.16 6.80
C GLY A 45 4.79 1.16 6.45
N GLU A 46 3.75 0.69 5.74
CA GLU A 46 2.60 1.48 5.25
C GLU A 46 1.84 2.24 6.36
N ALA A 47 2.09 1.93 7.64
CA ALA A 47 1.51 2.66 8.76
C ALA A 47 2.17 4.04 9.01
N ASN A 48 3.30 4.33 8.39
CA ASN A 48 4.00 5.61 8.50
C ASN A 48 3.78 6.51 7.25
N PHE A 49 3.88 7.82 7.44
CA PHE A 49 3.62 8.83 6.39
C PHE A 49 4.87 9.29 5.58
N SER A 50 6.09 8.93 5.96
CA SER A 50 7.30 9.75 5.64
C SER A 50 7.80 9.63 4.21
N ASP A 51 7.62 8.47 3.58
CA ASP A 51 8.47 8.06 2.44
C ASP A 51 7.86 8.34 1.06
N HIS A 52 6.59 8.70 0.99
CA HIS A 52 5.83 8.67 -0.28
C HIS A 52 5.25 10.01 -0.71
N GLY A 53 5.23 11.00 0.17
CA GLY A 53 4.56 12.28 -0.11
C GLY A 53 3.11 12.05 -0.54
N ALA A 54 2.70 12.69 -1.65
CA ALA A 54 1.31 12.60 -2.13
C ALA A 54 1.03 11.37 -3.02
N ASN A 55 2.05 10.72 -3.58
CA ASN A 55 1.88 9.57 -4.48
C ASN A 55 3.11 8.66 -4.40
N ARG A 56 2.87 7.42 -3.98
CA ARG A 56 3.89 6.38 -3.93
C ARG A 56 4.35 5.97 -5.34
N LEU A 57 5.66 5.77 -5.52
CA LEU A 57 6.23 5.12 -6.71
C LEU A 57 6.07 3.59 -6.66
N GLY A 58 5.84 2.95 -7.81
CA GLY A 58 5.69 1.50 -7.90
C GLY A 58 6.85 0.75 -7.22
N ALA A 59 6.53 -0.36 -6.55
CA ALA A 59 7.45 -1.19 -5.77
C ALA A 59 8.08 -0.57 -4.50
N SER A 60 8.02 0.75 -4.27
CA SER A 60 8.69 1.38 -3.12
C SER A 60 8.18 0.96 -1.73
N ALA A 61 6.89 0.66 -1.56
CA ALA A 61 6.35 0.22 -0.27
C ALA A 61 7.00 -1.06 0.30
N LEU A 62 7.46 -1.98 -0.56
CA LEU A 62 8.13 -3.21 -0.09
C LEU A 62 9.57 -2.94 0.41
N MET A 63 10.17 -1.83 -0.03
CA MET A 63 11.49 -1.40 0.44
C MET A 63 11.41 -0.69 1.80
N GLN A 64 10.24 -0.11 2.11
CA GLN A 64 9.95 0.54 3.39
C GLN A 64 9.47 -0.43 4.48
N ALA A 65 8.91 -1.59 4.07
CA ALA A 65 8.32 -2.57 4.97
C ALA A 65 9.35 -3.28 5.87
#